data_AF-A0A9E6FBF3-F1
#
_entry.id   AF-A0A9E6FBF3-F1
#
_cell.length_a   1.000
_cell.length_b   1.000
_cell.length_c   1.000
_cell.angle_alpha   90.00
_cell.angle_beta   90.00
_cell.angle_gamma   90.00
#
_symmetry.space_group_name_H-M   'P 1'
#
loop_
_entity.id
_entity.type
_entity.pdbx_description
1 polymer ?
#
loop_
_entity_poly.entity_id
_entity_poly.type
_entity_poly.pdbx_seq_one_letter_code
_entity_poly.pdbx_strand_id
1 'polypeptide(L)'
;MDYITQVNLLFVLSGVAYFFLYRLVFFKKLKWKMLHSIWIPLAVSLFFTVFGIILLNSPSVGGSFNDLAGIIVLIYFNIPSAVYLLLFIIYHFIDKKALKKI
;
A
#
# COMPACT_ATOMS: atom_id res chain seq x y z
N MET A 1 3.84 -10.62 22.17
CA MET A 1 3.56 -9.84 20.94
C MET A 1 2.64 -10.69 20.11
N ASP A 2 1.41 -10.24 19.90
CA ASP A 2 0.35 -11.10 19.38
C ASP A 2 0.49 -11.31 17.87
N TYR A 3 -0.04 -12.43 17.39
CA TYR A 3 0.03 -12.82 15.98
C TYR A 3 -0.49 -11.72 15.04
N ILE A 4 -1.58 -11.05 15.43
CA ILE A 4 -2.18 -9.94 14.68
C ILE A 4 -1.20 -8.76 14.57
N THR A 5 -0.47 -8.46 15.65
CA THR A 5 0.53 -7.39 15.66
C THR A 5 1.70 -7.73 14.72
N GLN A 6 2.16 -8.98 14.71
CA GLN A 6 3.25 -9.41 13.82
C GLN A 6 2.86 -9.33 12.34
N VAL A 7 1.65 -9.78 12.00
CA VAL A 7 1.12 -9.72 10.63
C VAL A 7 0.99 -8.27 10.16
N ASN A 8 0.43 -7.38 10.98
CA ASN A 8 0.33 -5.96 10.66
C ASN A 8 1.71 -5.33 10.40
N LEU A 9 2.71 -5.68 11.22
CA LEU A 9 4.06 -5.16 11.08
C LEU A 9 4.69 -5.60 9.76
N LEU A 10 4.46 -6.84 9.30
CA LEU A 10 4.92 -7.33 8.00
C LEU A 10 4.31 -6.53 6.84
N PHE A 11 3.01 -6.22 6.87
CA PHE A 11 2.35 -5.42 5.84
C PHE A 11 2.81 -3.96 5.83
N VAL A 12 3.07 -3.37 7.00
CA VAL A 12 3.64 -2.02 7.08
C VAL A 12 5.08 -2.02 6.53
N LEU A 13 5.89 -2.99 6.94
CA LEU A 13 7.28 -3.11 6.49
C LEU A 13 7.38 -3.35 4.98
N SER A 14 6.46 -4.10 4.37
CA SER A 14 6.46 -4.31 2.93
C SER A 14 6.18 -3.01 2.15
N GLY A 15 5.24 -2.18 2.63
CA GLY A 15 4.98 -0.85 2.07
C GLY A 15 6.19 0.10 2.21
N VAL A 16 6.84 0.09 3.37
CA VAL A 16 8.08 0.85 3.62
C VAL A 16 9.22 0.37 2.72
N ALA A 17 9.45 -0.94 2.64
CA ALA A 17 10.49 -1.55 1.82
C ALA A 17 10.30 -1.22 0.33
N TYR A 18 9.06 -1.30 -0.18
CA TYR A 18 8.73 -0.90 -1.54
C TYR A 18 9.05 0.58 -1.80
N PHE A 19 8.69 1.48 -0.87
CA PHE A 19 9.02 2.90 -0.98
C PHE A 19 10.54 3.14 -1.08
N PHE A 20 11.33 2.50 -0.21
CA PHE A 20 12.79 2.64 -0.23
C PHE A 20 13.42 2.03 -1.48
N LEU A 21 12.98 0.84 -1.90
CA LEU A 21 13.42 0.22 -3.15
C LEU A 21 13.15 1.15 -4.34
N TYR A 22 11.94 1.72 -4.41
CA TYR A 22 11.62 2.64 -5.49
C TYR A 22 12.51 3.89 -5.47
N ARG A 23 12.71 4.49 -4.29
CA ARG A 23 13.52 5.70 -4.16
C ARG A 23 15.00 5.45 -4.46
N LEU A 24 15.57 4.35 -3.99
CA LEU A 24 16.99 4.05 -4.20
C LEU A 24 17.28 3.59 -5.63
N VAL A 25 16.38 2.82 -6.24
CA VAL A 25 16.59 2.26 -7.58
C VAL A 25 16.07 3.20 -8.66
N PHE A 26 14.79 3.59 -8.61
CA PHE A 26 14.15 4.30 -9.72
C PHE A 26 14.34 5.82 -9.67
N PHE A 27 14.31 6.43 -8.48
CA PHE A 27 14.57 7.86 -8.37
C PHE A 27 16.07 8.17 -8.53
N LYS A 28 16.96 7.44 -7.84
CA LYS A 28 18.41 7.68 -7.91
C LYS A 28 19.06 7.22 -9.23
N LYS A 29 18.73 6.05 -9.78
CA LYS A 29 19.39 5.53 -11.01
C LYS A 29 18.70 5.96 -12.30
N LEU A 30 17.36 5.94 -12.34
CA LEU A 30 16.59 6.19 -13.56
C LEU A 30 16.10 7.64 -13.69
N LYS A 31 16.30 8.50 -12.68
CA LYS A 31 15.75 9.87 -12.58
C LYS A 31 14.23 9.92 -12.85
N TRP A 32 13.53 8.80 -12.66
CA TRP A 32 12.11 8.74 -12.90
C TRP A 32 11.38 9.60 -11.88
N LYS A 33 10.47 10.45 -12.36
CA LYS A 33 9.66 11.29 -11.48
C LYS A 33 8.92 10.40 -10.50
N MET A 34 8.96 10.78 -9.21
CA MET A 34 8.34 10.05 -8.11
C MET A 34 6.83 9.82 -8.31
N LEU A 35 6.17 10.56 -9.19
CA LEU A 35 4.78 10.30 -9.61
C LEU A 35 4.57 8.91 -10.23
N HIS A 36 5.58 8.31 -10.88
CA HIS A 36 5.40 7.00 -11.52
C HIS A 36 5.35 5.85 -10.53
N SER A 37 5.88 6.00 -9.30
CA SER A 37 5.79 4.93 -8.31
C SER A 37 4.42 4.75 -7.72
N ILE A 38 3.52 5.71 -7.89
CA ILE A 38 2.16 5.61 -7.34
C ILE A 38 1.35 4.55 -8.09
N TRP A 39 1.64 4.30 -9.36
CA TRP A 39 0.82 3.43 -10.22
C TRP A 39 0.79 1.98 -9.76
N ILE A 40 1.92 1.43 -9.32
CA ILE A 40 2.00 0.01 -8.91
C ILE A 40 1.23 -0.22 -7.60
N PRO A 41 1.47 0.51 -6.49
CA PRO A 41 0.67 0.38 -5.27
C PRO A 41 -0.82 0.62 -5.50
N LEU A 42 -1.16 1.54 -6.40
CA LEU A 42 -2.55 1.90 -6.69
C LEU A 42 -3.24 0.82 -7.55
N ALA A 43 -2.55 0.25 -8.54
CA ALA A 43 -3.04 -0.89 -9.32
C ALA A 43 -3.21 -2.14 -8.45
N VAL A 44 -2.24 -2.43 -7.58
CA VAL A 44 -2.31 -3.55 -6.63
C VAL A 44 -3.46 -3.36 -5.64
N SER A 45 -3.61 -2.15 -5.08
CA SER A 45 -4.71 -1.79 -4.18
C SER A 45 -6.07 -1.92 -4.88
N LEU A 46 -6.19 -1.41 -6.12
CA LEU A 46 -7.41 -1.53 -6.91
C LEU A 46 -7.77 -2.99 -7.17
N PHE A 47 -6.79 -3.82 -7.55
CA PHE A 47 -7.00 -5.25 -7.79
C PHE A 47 -7.52 -5.97 -6.54
N PHE A 48 -6.87 -5.79 -5.38
CA PHE A 48 -7.33 -6.40 -4.13
C PHE A 48 -8.66 -5.84 -3.65
N THR A 49 -8.94 -4.56 -3.93
CA THR A 49 -10.23 -3.95 -3.61
C THR A 49 -11.36 -4.57 -4.43
N VAL A 50 -11.18 -4.68 -5.75
CA VAL A 50 -12.14 -5.36 -6.63
C VAL A 50 -12.32 -6.81 -6.21
N PHE A 51 -11.23 -7.53 -5.92
CA PHE A 51 -11.28 -8.91 -5.46
C PHE A 51 -12.05 -9.06 -4.13
N GLY A 52 -11.78 -8.21 -3.14
CA GLY A 52 -12.51 -8.18 -1.87
C GLY A 52 -14.00 -7.89 -2.05
N ILE A 53 -14.36 -6.95 -2.94
CA ILE A 53 -15.76 -6.66 -3.28
C ILE A 53 -16.44 -7.87 -3.95
N ILE A 54 -15.75 -8.59 -4.85
CA ILE A 54 -16.28 -9.80 -5.47
C ILE A 54 -16.56 -10.88 -4.42
N LEU A 55 -15.64 -11.06 -3.46
CA LEU A 55 -15.83 -12.00 -2.35
C LEU A 55 -17.07 -11.65 -1.52
N LEU A 56 -17.26 -10.36 -1.20
CA LEU A 56 -18.43 -9.88 -0.47
C LEU A 56 -19.75 -10.00 -1.25
N ASN A 57 -19.70 -9.89 -2.57
CA ASN A 57 -20.87 -10.05 -3.44
C ASN A 57 -21.17 -11.51 -3.82
N SER A 58 -20.32 -12.46 -3.39
CA SER A 58 -20.53 -13.90 -3.59
C SER A 58 -20.78 -14.60 -2.25
N PRO A 59 -21.84 -14.23 -1.49
CA PRO A 59 -22.11 -14.86 -0.21
C PRO A 59 -22.56 -16.30 -0.44
N SER A 60 -21.65 -17.26 -0.25
CA SER A 60 -22.07 -18.54 0.29
C SER A 60 -22.65 -18.23 1.67
N VAL A 61 -23.91 -18.56 1.95
CA VAL A 61 -24.60 -18.48 3.27
C VAL A 61 -24.05 -17.41 4.24
N GLY A 62 -24.77 -16.29 4.42
CA GLY A 62 -24.30 -15.12 5.18
C GLY A 62 -23.58 -15.47 6.49
N GLY A 63 -22.38 -14.89 6.68
CA GLY A 63 -21.45 -15.27 7.75
C GLY A 63 -20.44 -16.35 7.35
N SER A 64 -20.34 -16.68 6.06
CA SER A 64 -19.34 -17.64 5.58
C SER A 64 -17.92 -17.08 5.62
N PHE A 65 -16.95 -17.99 5.53
CA PHE A 65 -15.53 -17.66 5.41
C PHE A 65 -15.22 -16.68 4.27
N ASN A 66 -16.07 -16.57 3.25
CA ASN A 66 -15.90 -15.62 2.15
C ASN A 66 -16.12 -14.17 2.59
N ASP A 67 -17.07 -13.91 3.49
CA ASP A 67 -17.34 -12.56 4.02
C ASP A 67 -16.15 -12.09 4.86
N LEU A 68 -15.64 -12.98 5.72
CA LEU A 68 -14.46 -12.72 6.55
C LEU A 68 -13.21 -12.53 5.68
N ALA A 69 -13.02 -13.37 4.65
CA ALA A 69 -11.92 -13.23 3.70
C ALA A 69 -12.00 -11.91 2.92
N GLY A 70 -13.18 -11.49 2.48
CA GLY A 70 -13.40 -10.22 1.79
C GLY A 70 -12.99 -9.03 2.65
N ILE A 71 -13.41 -8.99 3.93
CA ILE A 71 -13.03 -7.93 4.88
C ILE A 71 -11.52 -7.93 5.14
N ILE A 72 -10.92 -9.11 5.36
CA ILE A 72 -9.47 -9.23 5.61
C ILE A 72 -8.68 -8.74 4.39
N VAL A 73 -9.09 -9.11 3.17
CA VAL A 73 -8.46 -8.64 1.94
C VAL A 73 -8.54 -7.12 1.83
N LEU A 74 -9.74 -6.54 2.03
CA LEU A 74 -9.94 -5.11 1.92
C LEU A 74 -9.11 -4.30 2.92
N ILE A 75 -8.96 -4.81 4.15
CA ILE A 75 -8.19 -4.12 5.18
C ILE A 75 -6.69 -4.38 4.98
N TYR A 76 -6.25 -5.63 5.10
CA TYR A 76 -4.82 -5.95 5.23
C TYR A 76 -4.02 -5.75 3.95
N PHE A 77 -4.60 -6.08 2.78
CA PHE A 77 -3.87 -5.99 1.52
C PHE A 77 -3.81 -4.56 0.96
N ASN A 78 -4.62 -3.64 1.50
CA ASN A 78 -4.54 -2.21 1.18
C ASN A 78 -3.59 -1.42 2.11
N ILE A 79 -3.21 -1.98 3.27
CA ILE A 79 -2.26 -1.34 4.21
C ILE A 79 -0.93 -0.93 3.53
N PRO A 80 -0.25 -1.80 2.76
CA PRO A 80 1.02 -1.44 2.13
C PRO A 80 0.90 -0.23 1.20
N SER A 81 -0.19 -0.14 0.44
CA SER A 81 -0.45 0.96 -0.47
C SER A 81 -0.77 2.26 0.27
N ALA A 82 -1.54 2.17 1.37
CA ALA A 82 -1.81 3.32 2.24
C ALA A 82 -0.52 3.85 2.90
N VAL A 83 0.32 2.96 3.41
CA VAL A 83 1.64 3.31 3.99
C VAL A 83 2.54 3.95 2.94
N TYR A 84 2.60 3.38 1.74
CA TYR A 84 3.36 3.97 0.63
C TYR A 84 2.85 5.39 0.30
N LEU A 85 1.54 5.60 0.20
CA LEU A 85 0.95 6.91 -0.09
C LEU A 85 1.27 7.93 1.01
N LEU A 86 1.19 7.54 2.28
CA LEU A 86 1.56 8.39 3.40
C LEU A 86 3.04 8.83 3.32
N LEU A 87 3.95 7.87 3.10
CA LEU A 87 5.38 8.15 2.95
C LEU A 87 5.66 9.05 1.74
N PHE A 88 4.99 8.79 0.62
CA PHE A 88 5.08 9.61 -0.58
C PHE A 88 4.68 11.06 -0.32
N ILE A 89 3.54 11.28 0.34
CA ILE A 89 3.05 12.62 0.68
C ILE A 89 4.04 13.32 1.61
N ILE A 90 4.48 12.64 2.68
CA ILE A 90 5.46 13.20 3.65
C ILE A 90 6.73 13.64 2.93
N TYR A 91 7.31 12.77 2.11
CA TYR A 91 8.55 13.09 1.40
C TYR A 91 8.39 14.14 0.32
N HIS A 92 7.25 14.17 -0.38
CA HIS A 92 6.95 15.22 -1.35
C HIS A 92 6.92 16.61 -0.69
N PHE A 93 6.34 16.72 0.51
CA PHE A 93 6.35 17.97 1.27
C PHE A 93 7.75 18.33 1.81
N ILE A 94 8.54 17.34 2.24
CA ILE A 94 9.91 17.56 2.71
C ILE A 94 10.81 18.05 1.56
N ASP A 95 10.78 17.37 0.40
CA ASP A 95 11.61 17.72 -0.76
C ASP A 95 11.23 19.11 -1.31
N LYS A 96 9.94 19.48 -1.32
CA LYS A 96 9.50 20.84 -1.69
C LYS A 96 9.98 21.92 -0.72
N LYS A 97 10.03 21.63 0.58
CA LYS A 97 10.54 22.57 1.59
C LYS A 97 12.06 22.75 1.46
N ALA A 98 12.80 21.71 1.10
CA ALA A 98 14.24 21.79 0.87
C ALA A 98 14.60 22.69 -0.33
N LEU A 99 13.82 22.60 -1.42
CA LEU A 99 14.03 23.43 -2.62
C LEU A 99 13.65 24.91 -2.45
N LYS A 100 12.77 25.25 -1.49
CA LYS A 100 12.38 26.65 -1.21
C LYS A 100 13.38 27.41 -0.32
N LYS A 101 14.40 26.72 0.21
CA LYS A 101 15.40 27.28 1.14
C LYS A 101 16.73 27.64 0.47
N ILE A 102 16.84 27.44 -0.84
CA ILE A 102 17.96 27.87 -1.70
C ILE A 102 17.46 29.08 -2.50
#